data_AF-A0A1V5KHU2-F1
#
_entry.id   AF-A0A1V5KHU2-F1
#
_cell.length_a   1.000
_cell.length_b   1.000
_cell.length_c   1.000
_cell.angle_alpha   90.00
_cell.angle_beta   90.00
_cell.angle_gamma   90.00
#
_symmetry.space_group_name_H-M   'P 1'
#
loop_
_entity.id
_entity.type
_entity.pdbx_description
1 polymer ?
#
loop_
_entity_poly.entity_id
_entity_poly.type
_entity_poly.pdbx_seq_one_letter_code
_entity_poly.pdbx_strand_id
1 'polypeptide(L)'
;MAKVAAYIDLNPVRAELVEDPAEYRFCGYAAAMGGQKEARDGYEQIYLGREWKEIIRSYRICLFGKGYYSKGVVGKDRGRVSAERLEQVMKRGGKLEMAEALRCRVRYFTDGMALGSAEFLKQLQADYGEWFPEQRKTCSAKMKGADWGELRVIRNLRVSPLA
;
A
#
# COMPACT_ATOMS: atom_id res chain seq x y z
N MET A 1 -5.77 -18.17 -9.55
CA MET A 1 -4.39 -17.63 -9.45
C MET A 1 -4.07 -16.95 -8.12
N ALA A 2 -4.92 -16.09 -7.54
CA ALA A 2 -4.62 -15.39 -6.27
C ALA A 2 -4.18 -16.30 -5.10
N LYS A 3 -4.78 -17.50 -4.97
CA LYS A 3 -4.38 -18.48 -3.93
C LYS A 3 -2.94 -18.99 -4.09
N VAL A 4 -2.44 -19.08 -5.33
CA VAL A 4 -1.08 -19.53 -5.64
C VAL A 4 -0.09 -18.40 -5.37
N ALA A 5 -0.41 -17.18 -5.79
CA ALA A 5 0.39 -16.00 -5.45
C ALA A 5 0.54 -15.86 -3.92
N ALA A 6 -0.58 -15.96 -3.18
CA ALA A 6 -0.55 -15.89 -1.72
C ALA A 6 0.25 -17.03 -1.10
N TYR A 7 0.27 -18.21 -1.73
CA TYR A 7 1.12 -19.31 -1.26
C TYR A 7 2.60 -18.92 -1.35
N ILE A 8 3.04 -18.37 -2.48
CA ILE A 8 4.43 -17.93 -2.68
C ILE A 8 4.78 -16.78 -1.73
N ASP A 9 3.92 -15.76 -1.64
CA ASP A 9 4.18 -14.57 -0.83
C ASP A 9 4.25 -14.85 0.67
N LEU A 10 3.60 -15.91 1.14
CA LEU A 10 3.63 -16.34 2.54
C LEU A 10 4.77 -17.29 2.88
N ASN A 11 5.56 -17.74 1.91
CA ASN A 11 6.72 -18.59 2.19
C ASN A 11 7.71 -18.01 3.21
N PRO A 12 8.12 -16.72 3.12
CA PRO A 12 9.04 -16.17 4.12
C PRO A 12 8.43 -16.12 5.53
N VAL A 13 7.10 -15.92 5.65
CA VAL A 13 6.40 -15.99 6.95
C VAL A 13 6.36 -17.43 7.47
N ARG A 14 6.02 -18.40 6.63
CA ARG A 14 5.98 -19.82 7.03
C ARG A 14 7.34 -20.36 7.43
N ALA A 15 8.40 -19.81 6.85
CA ALA A 15 9.79 -20.11 7.18
C ALA A 15 10.33 -19.30 8.36
N GLU A 16 9.50 -18.46 9.00
CA GLU A 16 9.87 -17.60 10.15
C GLU A 16 11.01 -16.62 9.83
N LEU A 17 11.17 -16.24 8.56
CA LEU A 17 12.15 -15.23 8.15
C LEU A 17 11.66 -13.81 8.46
N VAL A 18 10.34 -13.62 8.42
CA VAL A 18 9.64 -12.35 8.71
C VAL A 18 8.26 -12.64 9.31
N GLU A 19 7.69 -11.67 10.02
CA GLU A 19 6.32 -11.78 10.56
C GLU A 19 5.26 -11.29 9.55
N ASP A 20 5.63 -10.32 8.70
CA ASP A 20 4.78 -9.76 7.66
C ASP A 20 5.40 -9.99 6.28
N PRO A 21 4.64 -10.50 5.28
CA PRO A 21 5.18 -10.73 3.95
C PRO A 21 5.71 -9.44 3.28
N ALA A 22 5.24 -8.25 3.67
CA ALA A 22 5.75 -6.97 3.18
C ALA A 22 7.24 -6.72 3.53
N GLU A 23 7.76 -7.38 4.56
CA GLU A 23 9.13 -7.19 5.06
C GLU A 23 10.15 -8.06 4.29
N TYR A 24 9.68 -9.02 3.50
CA TYR A 24 10.55 -9.87 2.69
C TYR A 24 10.56 -9.40 1.23
N ARG A 25 11.53 -8.55 0.89
CA ARG A 25 11.63 -7.87 -0.42
C ARG A 25 11.61 -8.79 -1.65
N PHE A 26 11.96 -10.07 -1.50
CA PHE A 26 12.01 -11.03 -2.60
C PHE A 26 10.70 -11.81 -2.82
N CYS A 27 9.61 -11.45 -2.13
CA CYS A 27 8.27 -11.93 -2.48
C CYS A 27 7.54 -10.96 -3.43
N GLY A 28 6.55 -11.46 -4.17
CA GLY A 28 5.79 -10.67 -5.12
C GLY A 28 5.01 -9.55 -4.45
N TYR A 29 4.48 -9.80 -3.25
CA TYR A 29 3.72 -8.80 -2.50
C TYR A 29 4.61 -7.61 -2.12
N ALA A 30 5.71 -7.84 -1.41
CA ALA A 30 6.65 -6.78 -1.04
C ALA A 30 7.26 -6.07 -2.26
N ALA A 31 7.56 -6.80 -3.33
CA ALA A 31 8.08 -6.21 -4.56
C ALA A 31 7.06 -5.28 -5.22
N ALA A 32 5.80 -5.68 -5.29
CA ALA A 32 4.72 -4.84 -5.79
C ALA A 32 4.53 -3.60 -4.91
N MET A 33 4.48 -3.73 -3.58
CA MET A 33 4.39 -2.58 -2.65
C MET A 33 5.62 -1.65 -2.76
N GLY A 34 6.78 -2.20 -3.11
CA GLY A 34 7.99 -1.43 -3.42
C GLY A 34 7.97 -0.74 -4.79
N GLY A 35 6.90 -0.91 -5.57
CA GLY A 35 6.71 -0.31 -6.88
C GLY A 35 7.36 -1.03 -8.05
N GLN A 36 7.65 -2.33 -7.93
CA GLN A 36 8.11 -3.13 -9.06
C GLN A 36 6.95 -3.34 -10.05
N LYS A 37 7.15 -2.88 -11.29
CA LYS A 37 6.09 -2.87 -12.32
C LYS A 37 5.62 -4.29 -12.66
N GLU A 38 6.55 -5.21 -12.85
CA GLU A 38 6.26 -6.58 -13.28
C GLU A 38 5.43 -7.33 -12.23
N ALA A 39 5.72 -7.11 -10.94
CA ALA A 39 4.94 -7.70 -9.84
C ALA A 39 3.50 -7.15 -9.82
N ARG A 40 3.34 -5.84 -10.03
CA ARG A 40 2.00 -5.21 -10.12
C ARG A 40 1.21 -5.73 -11.32
N ASP A 41 1.82 -5.76 -12.50
CA ASP A 41 1.21 -6.28 -13.72
C ASP A 41 0.72 -7.73 -13.52
N GLY A 42 1.50 -8.54 -12.79
CA GLY A 42 1.09 -9.90 -12.40
C GLY A 42 -0.20 -9.93 -11.57
N TYR A 43 -0.35 -9.05 -10.57
CA TYR A 43 -1.60 -8.95 -9.81
C TYR A 43 -2.76 -8.37 -10.63
N GLU A 44 -2.49 -7.43 -11.54
CA GLU A 44 -3.50 -6.91 -12.47
C GLU A 44 -4.06 -8.02 -13.36
N GLN A 45 -3.21 -8.94 -13.83
CA GLN A 45 -3.66 -10.14 -14.56
C GLN A 45 -4.49 -11.08 -13.68
N ILE A 46 -4.08 -11.32 -12.43
CA ILE A 46 -4.81 -12.18 -11.49
C ILE A 46 -6.24 -11.66 -11.23
N TYR A 47 -6.41 -10.34 -11.21
CA TYR A 47 -7.66 -9.66 -10.86
C TYR A 47 -8.40 -9.05 -12.06
N LEU A 48 -7.99 -9.38 -13.29
CA LEU A 48 -8.64 -9.02 -14.55
C LEU A 48 -8.74 -7.49 -14.78
N GLY A 49 -7.65 -6.76 -14.58
CA GLY A 49 -7.54 -5.35 -14.97
C GLY A 49 -8.36 -4.36 -14.13
N ARG A 50 -8.77 -4.74 -12.92
CA ARG A 50 -9.35 -3.80 -11.93
C ARG A 50 -8.34 -2.68 -11.61
N GLU A 51 -8.82 -1.56 -11.05
CA GLU A 51 -7.91 -0.53 -10.54
C GLU A 51 -6.97 -1.13 -9.47
N TRP A 52 -5.69 -0.73 -9.52
CA TRP A 52 -4.66 -1.15 -8.56
C TRP A 52 -5.11 -1.09 -7.09
N LYS A 53 -5.79 -0.01 -6.72
CA LYS A 53 -6.31 0.21 -5.36
C LYS A 53 -7.26 -0.90 -4.92
N GLU A 54 -8.10 -1.39 -5.83
CA GLU A 54 -9.03 -2.49 -5.54
C GLU A 54 -8.31 -3.82 -5.49
N ILE A 55 -7.38 -4.04 -6.42
CA ILE A 55 -6.55 -5.25 -6.51
C ILE A 55 -5.82 -5.46 -5.19
N ILE A 56 -5.05 -4.47 -4.74
CA ILE A 56 -4.21 -4.64 -3.55
C ILE A 56 -5.04 -4.83 -2.29
N ARG A 57 -6.20 -4.17 -2.21
CA ARG A 57 -7.16 -4.33 -1.11
C ARG A 57 -7.69 -5.75 -1.05
N SER A 58 -8.21 -6.26 -2.17
CA SER A 58 -8.74 -7.62 -2.27
C SER A 58 -7.65 -8.67 -2.08
N TYR A 59 -6.44 -8.40 -2.56
CA TYR A 59 -5.31 -9.29 -2.39
C TYR A 59 -4.85 -9.37 -0.94
N ARG A 60 -4.76 -8.25 -0.22
CA ARG A 60 -4.44 -8.23 1.22
C ARG A 60 -5.42 -9.03 2.05
N ILE A 61 -6.73 -8.91 1.80
CA ILE A 61 -7.74 -9.76 2.48
C ILE A 61 -7.44 -11.25 2.24
N CYS A 62 -7.13 -11.63 1.00
CA CYS A 62 -6.79 -13.01 0.66
C CYS A 62 -5.47 -13.47 1.30
N LEU A 63 -4.43 -12.65 1.22
CA LEU A 63 -3.07 -12.94 1.67
C LEU A 63 -3.03 -13.12 3.18
N PHE A 64 -3.49 -12.12 3.94
CA PHE A 64 -3.47 -12.17 5.40
C PHE A 64 -4.44 -13.22 5.95
N GLY A 65 -5.62 -13.39 5.33
CA GLY A 65 -6.54 -14.47 5.66
C GLY A 65 -5.89 -15.85 5.50
N LYS A 66 -5.16 -16.08 4.40
CA LYS A 66 -4.40 -17.33 4.19
C LYS A 66 -3.17 -17.45 5.08
N GLY A 67 -2.55 -16.34 5.46
CA GLY A 67 -1.36 -16.31 6.29
C GLY A 67 -1.62 -16.72 7.73
N TYR A 68 -2.84 -16.51 8.22
CA TYR A 68 -3.23 -16.88 9.57
C TYR A 68 -3.46 -18.39 9.74
N TYR A 69 -4.11 -19.03 8.77
CA TYR A 69 -4.37 -20.46 8.83
C TYR A 69 -3.11 -21.27 8.54
N SER A 70 -2.68 -22.06 9.54
CA SER A 70 -1.75 -23.16 9.29
C SER A 70 -2.46 -24.24 8.48
N LYS A 71 -1.74 -24.88 7.55
CA LYS A 71 -2.23 -26.06 6.81
C LYS A 71 -2.38 -27.30 7.69
N GLY A 72 -2.03 -27.22 8.98
CA GLY A 72 -2.22 -28.31 9.94
C GLY A 72 -1.29 -29.52 9.72
N VAL A 73 -0.30 -29.39 8.83
CA VAL A 73 0.73 -30.42 8.63
C VAL A 73 1.93 -30.09 9.50
N VAL A 74 2.20 -30.95 10.48
CA VAL A 74 3.32 -30.82 11.42
C VAL A 74 4.62 -30.59 10.66
N GLY A 75 5.33 -29.52 11.00
CA GLY A 75 6.65 -29.18 10.45
C GLY A 75 6.66 -28.46 9.09
N LYS A 76 5.51 -28.24 8.42
CA LYS A 76 5.47 -27.53 7.12
C LYS A 76 5.21 -26.03 7.22
N ASP A 77 4.39 -25.61 8.18
CA ASP A 77 4.15 -24.20 8.46
C ASP A 77 4.67 -23.94 9.88
N ARG A 78 5.89 -23.39 9.99
CA ARG A 78 6.49 -23.05 11.29
C ARG A 78 5.92 -21.71 11.78
N GLY A 79 5.99 -20.71 10.91
CA GLY A 79 5.39 -19.39 11.14
C GLY A 79 4.00 -19.22 10.52
N ARG A 80 3.29 -18.22 11.02
CA ARG A 80 1.99 -17.75 10.52
C ARG A 80 1.82 -16.26 10.82
N VAL A 81 0.92 -15.62 10.11
CA VAL A 81 0.45 -14.27 10.45
C VAL A 81 -0.28 -14.32 11.80
N SER A 82 -0.05 -13.33 12.67
CA SER A 82 -0.70 -13.25 13.97
C SER A 82 -2.22 -12.95 13.86
N ALA A 83 -2.98 -13.27 14.91
CA ALA A 83 -4.42 -13.00 14.94
C ALA A 83 -4.70 -11.49 14.90
N GLU A 84 -3.90 -10.72 15.65
CA GLU A 84 -3.98 -9.27 15.76
C GLU A 84 -3.76 -8.62 14.40
N ARG A 85 -2.75 -9.10 13.65
CA ARG A 85 -2.43 -8.57 12.33
C ARG A 85 -3.54 -8.88 11.32
N LEU A 86 -4.08 -10.11 11.34
CA LEU A 86 -5.23 -10.48 10.52
C LEU A 86 -6.43 -9.57 10.84
N GLU A 87 -6.77 -9.39 12.11
CA GLU A 87 -7.90 -8.59 12.54
C GLU A 87 -7.79 -7.14 12.06
N GLN A 88 -6.61 -6.52 12.21
CA GLN A 88 -6.34 -5.17 11.71
C GLN A 88 -6.61 -5.05 10.20
N VAL A 89 -6.09 -5.98 9.40
CA VAL A 89 -6.28 -5.99 7.94
C VAL A 89 -7.75 -6.17 7.59
N MET A 90 -8.47 -7.07 8.27
CA MET A 90 -9.89 -7.34 8.02
C MET A 90 -10.78 -6.16 8.42
N LYS A 91 -10.56 -5.57 9.60
CA LYS A 91 -11.31 -4.39 10.09
C LYS A 91 -11.21 -3.20 9.14
N ARG A 92 -10.06 -3.03 8.48
CA ARG A 92 -9.85 -1.97 7.47
C ARG A 92 -10.25 -2.39 6.06
N GLY A 93 -10.79 -3.59 5.90
CA GLY A 93 -11.19 -4.15 4.62
C GLY A 93 -10.04 -4.21 3.63
N GLY A 94 -8.83 -4.55 4.07
CA GLY A 94 -7.63 -4.69 3.23
C GLY A 94 -6.94 -3.38 2.82
N LYS A 95 -7.44 -2.21 3.25
CA LYS A 95 -6.77 -0.92 2.98
C LYS A 95 -5.39 -0.89 3.64
N LEU A 96 -4.49 -0.09 3.07
CA LEU A 96 -3.20 0.23 3.69
C LEU A 96 -3.40 1.35 4.70
N GLU A 97 -2.86 1.15 5.89
CA GLU A 97 -2.63 2.21 6.86
C GLU A 97 -1.51 3.14 6.36
N MET A 98 -1.51 4.38 6.85
CA MET A 98 -0.43 5.33 6.57
C MET A 98 0.95 4.73 6.86
N ALA A 99 1.14 4.09 8.02
CA ALA A 99 2.43 3.52 8.41
C ALA A 99 2.91 2.40 7.45
N GLU A 100 1.99 1.65 6.86
CA GLU A 100 2.31 0.64 5.84
C GLU A 100 2.61 1.32 4.49
N ALA A 101 1.81 2.32 4.12
CA ALA A 101 1.97 3.07 2.89
C ALA A 101 3.31 3.83 2.84
N LEU A 102 3.81 4.31 3.99
CA LEU A 102 5.13 4.95 4.11
C LEU A 102 6.30 4.01 3.78
N ARG A 103 6.10 2.69 3.91
CA ARG A 103 7.10 1.67 3.52
C ARG A 103 7.00 1.29 2.04
N CYS A 104 5.98 1.77 1.35
CA CYS A 104 5.79 1.57 -0.08
C CYS A 104 6.48 2.68 -0.87
N ARG A 105 6.52 2.55 -2.20
CA ARG A 105 6.97 3.66 -3.03
C ARG A 105 5.82 4.66 -3.23
N VAL A 106 5.93 5.80 -2.55
CA VAL A 106 4.93 6.88 -2.53
C VAL A 106 5.35 8.02 -3.45
N ARG A 107 4.66 8.21 -4.58
CA ARG A 107 4.99 9.27 -5.55
C ARG A 107 4.73 10.69 -5.03
N TYR A 108 3.88 10.85 -4.03
CA TYR A 108 3.63 12.15 -3.43
C TYR A 108 4.90 12.77 -2.81
N PHE A 109 5.89 11.98 -2.40
CA PHE A 109 7.16 12.49 -1.85
C PHE A 109 8.09 13.11 -2.89
N THR A 110 7.90 12.81 -4.18
CA THR A 110 8.69 13.38 -5.26
C THR A 110 7.85 14.34 -6.10
N ASP A 111 6.64 13.92 -6.48
CA ASP A 111 5.81 14.60 -7.48
C ASP A 111 4.76 15.51 -6.83
N GLY A 112 4.56 15.39 -5.51
CA GLY A 112 3.52 16.09 -4.75
C GLY A 112 3.82 17.55 -4.45
N MET A 113 5.06 18.01 -4.65
CA MET A 113 5.61 19.32 -4.30
C MET A 113 5.69 19.61 -2.80
N ALA A 114 4.57 19.55 -2.07
CA ALA A 114 4.55 19.67 -0.62
C ALA A 114 3.37 18.91 -0.01
N LEU A 115 3.55 18.48 1.23
CA LEU A 115 2.61 17.67 2.02
C LEU A 115 2.44 18.26 3.41
N GLY A 116 1.24 18.14 3.98
CA GLY A 116 0.96 18.61 5.33
C GLY A 116 -0.53 18.74 5.61
N SER A 117 -0.86 19.38 6.73
CA SER A 117 -2.25 19.76 7.03
C SER A 117 -2.77 20.79 6.02
N ALA A 118 -4.09 20.97 5.97
CA ALA A 118 -4.68 21.98 5.10
C ALA A 118 -4.18 23.39 5.44
N GLU A 119 -4.03 23.69 6.72
CA GLU A 119 -3.56 24.97 7.25
C GLU A 119 -2.11 25.22 6.87
N PHE A 120 -1.23 24.23 7.05
CA PHE A 120 0.18 24.33 6.69
C PHE A 120 0.35 24.60 5.19
N LEU A 121 -0.37 23.87 4.34
CA LEU A 121 -0.28 24.05 2.89
C LEU A 121 -0.86 25.39 2.43
N LYS A 122 -1.89 25.89 3.11
CA LYS A 122 -2.44 27.23 2.84
C LYS A 122 -1.44 28.32 3.21
N GLN A 123 -0.77 28.19 4.35
CA GLN A 123 0.27 29.14 4.78
C GLN A 123 1.46 29.11 3.82
N LEU A 124 1.96 27.92 3.46
CA LEU A 124 3.04 27.78 2.49
C LEU A 124 2.72 28.44 1.14
N GLN A 125 1.47 28.34 0.68
CA GLN A 125 1.04 29.00 -0.56
C GLN A 125 0.98 30.54 -0.41
N ALA A 126 0.63 31.05 0.76
CA ALA A 126 0.63 32.48 1.03
C ALA A 126 2.05 33.05 1.10
N ASP A 127 2.96 32.34 1.78
CA ASP A 127 4.34 32.77 1.98
C ASP A 127 5.17 32.70 0.68
N TYR A 128 4.88 31.74 -0.20
CA TYR A 128 5.64 31.46 -1.41
C TYR A 128 4.77 31.47 -2.68
N GLY A 129 3.89 32.46 -2.81
CA GLY A 129 2.92 32.56 -3.92
C GLY A 129 3.55 32.42 -5.31
N GLU A 130 4.76 32.91 -5.49
CA GLU A 130 5.54 32.88 -6.74
C GLU A 130 5.84 31.46 -7.24
N TRP A 131 5.86 30.47 -6.34
CA TRP A 131 6.12 29.06 -6.68
C TRP A 131 4.88 28.36 -7.27
N PHE A 132 3.72 29.02 -7.25
CA PHE A 132 2.44 28.44 -7.64
C PHE A 132 1.86 29.16 -8.87
N PRO A 133 1.38 28.42 -9.90
CA PRO A 133 0.71 29.04 -11.04
C PRO A 133 -0.58 29.76 -10.61
N GLU A 134 -0.83 30.95 -11.17
CA GLU A 134 -2.03 31.78 -10.87
C GLU A 134 -3.37 31.04 -11.06
N GLN A 135 -3.40 30.05 -11.96
CA GLN A 135 -4.60 29.25 -12.25
C GLN A 135 -4.98 28.27 -11.14
N ARG A 136 -4.12 28.07 -10.12
CA ARG A 136 -4.33 27.07 -9.07
C ARG A 136 -5.23 27.60 -7.95
N LYS A 137 -6.54 27.51 -8.17
CA LYS A 137 -7.59 27.93 -7.20
C LYS A 137 -7.75 27.00 -5.98
N THR A 138 -7.27 25.76 -6.04
CA THR A 138 -7.36 24.79 -4.93
C THR A 138 -6.02 24.65 -4.22
N CYS A 139 -5.97 25.00 -2.93
CA CYS A 139 -4.72 25.05 -2.15
C CYS A 139 -4.11 23.66 -1.88
N SER A 140 -4.94 22.60 -1.84
CA SER A 140 -4.47 21.23 -1.63
C SER A 140 -5.53 20.18 -1.98
N ALA A 141 -5.10 18.95 -2.18
CA ALA A 141 -5.95 17.78 -2.43
C ALA A 141 -5.73 16.68 -1.38
N LYS A 142 -6.74 15.85 -1.15
CA LYS A 142 -6.61 14.63 -0.34
C LYS A 142 -5.68 13.65 -1.05
N MET A 143 -4.78 13.04 -0.29
CA MET A 143 -3.93 11.97 -0.79
C MET A 143 -4.74 10.69 -1.03
N LYS A 144 -4.43 9.97 -2.10
CA LYS A 144 -5.09 8.72 -2.49
C LYS A 144 -4.16 7.52 -2.30
N GLY A 145 -4.72 6.31 -2.39
CA GLY A 145 -3.97 5.04 -2.36
C GLY A 145 -3.90 4.37 -0.99
N ALA A 146 -3.88 5.12 0.10
CA ALA A 146 -3.91 4.60 1.47
C ALA A 146 -4.81 5.46 2.36
N ASP A 147 -4.97 5.03 3.61
CA ASP A 147 -5.59 5.81 4.67
C ASP A 147 -4.59 6.83 5.23
N TRP A 148 -4.50 8.00 4.57
CA TRP A 148 -3.59 9.09 4.92
C TRP A 148 -4.13 10.03 6.02
N GLY A 149 -5.31 9.73 6.59
CA GLY A 149 -5.99 10.62 7.51
C GLY A 149 -6.27 12.01 6.89
N GLU A 150 -5.89 13.06 7.61
CA GLU A 150 -6.07 14.45 7.19
C GLU A 150 -4.91 15.03 6.37
N LEU A 151 -3.89 14.20 6.04
CA LEU A 151 -2.74 14.64 5.27
C LEU A 151 -3.16 15.01 3.83
N ARG A 152 -2.66 16.15 3.37
CA ARG A 152 -2.94 16.69 2.04
C ARG A 152 -1.68 16.92 1.24
N VAL A 153 -1.86 17.15 -0.06
CA VAL A 153 -0.81 17.42 -1.03
C VAL A 153 -1.15 18.61 -1.91
N ILE A 154 -0.15 19.40 -2.30
CA ILE A 154 -0.38 20.53 -3.22
C ILE A 154 -0.68 20.02 -4.63
N ARG A 155 0.12 19.10 -5.17
CA ARG A 155 -0.11 18.52 -6.51
C ARG A 155 -1.00 17.29 -6.42
N ASN A 156 -2.25 17.44 -6.89
CA ASN A 156 -3.15 16.31 -7.07
C ASN A 156 -2.68 15.41 -8.22
N LEU A 157 -2.00 14.31 -7.89
CA LEU A 157 -1.57 13.33 -8.88
C LEU A 157 -2.79 12.67 -9.54
N ARG A 158 -2.82 12.72 -10.88
CA ARG A 158 -3.83 12.04 -11.72
C ARG A 158 -3.48 10.59 -12.06
N VAL A 159 -2.27 10.18 -11.70
CA VAL A 159 -1.73 8.82 -11.87
C VAL A 159 -1.72 8.09 -10.53
N SER A 160 -1.52 6.78 -10.54
CA SER A 160 -1.47 5.97 -9.31
C SER A 160 -0.39 6.49 -8.34
N PRO A 161 -0.76 6.96 -7.14
CA PRO A 161 0.18 7.62 -6.23
C PRO A 161 0.98 6.66 -5.36
N LEU A 162 0.47 5.43 -5.18
CA LEU A 162 1.18 4.33 -4.56
C LEU A 162 1.59 3.35 -5.63
N ALA A 163 2.89 3.09 -5.66
CA ALA A 163 3.46 2.00 -6.41
C ALA A 163 3.26 0.69 -5.62
#